data_AF-A0A1C3TQY8-F1
#
_entry.id   AF-A0A1C3TQY8-F1
#
_cell.length_a   1.000
_cell.length_b   1.000
_cell.length_c   1.000
_cell.angle_alpha   90.00
_cell.angle_beta   90.00
_cell.angle_gamma   90.00
#
_symmetry.space_group_name_H-M   'P 1'
#
loop_
_entity.id
_entity.type
_entity.pdbx_description
1 polymer ?
#
loop_
_entity_poly.entity_id
_entity_poly.type
_entity_poly.pdbx_seq_one_letter_code
_entity_poly.pdbx_strand_id
1 'polypeptide(L)'
;MPLWRDRRVWRWALAALLLAALALVMFRGPLADLLWPETRIQQLLDHGNAALRAGRLSVADGSGARERFEAALALDGDRLQARAGLAATGRAALGQARAALAAGRYAQVRSALALARALQVPRADADRIDAALRRREAAHAGLDQLLKRAAQARREGRLDGAPDAALPLYRQVLEFAPERTEALEGREDALSELLQRAQAALARGDVAAAAALVDSARDYDPGHVDLPAAQAALNRALEALQRDADAALRRQRLDAAARALTTLRAAAPDAAGARDSAERVAAAYAAQAARAAADFRFTEAERALHKGQALAPDSRALADARQALLRAQQRQATLHSPLSPAARARRLQAVLSELQAAEARGDWLTPPGSSAYDALQAAQVLAPRDARVRNAEQRVLAALRRCFDDELRGNRVLAASACYDAWRALAPGGNGVATARRRLAQRWLAVGDERLSAGDAGFAREALRHARAIDPGTPELAAFARRLRSLSPER
;
A
#
# COMPACT_ATOMS: atom_id res chain seq x y z
N MET A 1 94.07 91.18 15.25
CA MET A 1 94.19 89.92 16.02
C MET A 1 92.92 89.10 15.80
N PRO A 2 93.00 87.80 15.44
CA PRO A 2 91.82 87.05 15.01
C PRO A 2 90.91 86.71 16.21
N LEU A 3 89.60 86.93 16.05
CA LEU A 3 88.53 86.74 17.05
C LEU A 3 88.23 85.27 17.42
N TRP A 4 89.18 84.35 17.19
CA TRP A 4 88.94 82.89 17.17
C TRP A 4 89.44 82.14 18.42
N ARG A 5 89.61 82.83 19.57
CA ARG A 5 90.10 82.21 20.82
C ARG A 5 89.17 82.32 22.02
N ASP A 6 87.89 82.60 21.81
CA ASP A 6 86.92 82.64 22.90
C ASP A 6 86.04 81.37 22.95
N ARG A 7 86.21 80.59 24.03
CA ARG A 7 85.48 79.33 24.29
C ARG A 7 83.95 79.50 24.27
N ARG A 8 83.44 80.73 24.44
CA ARG A 8 82.00 81.03 24.36
C ARG A 8 81.48 81.02 22.92
N VAL A 9 82.22 81.53 21.94
CA VAL A 9 81.77 81.60 20.54
C VAL A 9 81.66 80.20 19.94
N TRP A 10 82.60 79.31 20.25
CA TRP A 10 82.56 77.92 19.79
C TRP A 10 81.42 77.11 20.41
N ARG A 11 81.07 77.38 21.68
CA ARG A 11 79.91 76.75 22.34
C ARG A 11 78.58 77.18 21.72
N TRP A 12 78.44 78.46 21.38
CA TRP A 12 77.23 78.95 20.70
C TRP A 12 77.16 78.50 19.24
N ALA A 13 78.27 78.44 18.51
CA ALA A 13 78.32 77.88 17.17
C ALA A 13 77.97 76.39 17.15
N LEU A 14 78.49 75.62 18.10
CA LEU A 14 78.21 74.18 18.20
C LEU A 14 76.78 73.91 18.69
N ALA A 15 76.24 74.74 19.58
CA ALA A 15 74.84 74.69 19.98
C ALA A 15 73.91 75.05 18.82
N ALA A 16 74.21 76.10 18.04
CA ALA A 16 73.43 76.49 16.87
C ALA A 16 73.47 75.41 15.77
N LEU A 17 74.63 74.77 15.57
CA LEU A 17 74.79 73.70 14.59
C LEU A 17 74.08 72.41 15.03
N LEU A 18 74.12 72.07 16.32
CA LEU A 18 73.31 70.98 16.89
C LEU A 18 71.82 71.28 16.77
N LEU A 19 71.39 72.52 17.00
CA LEU A 19 69.99 72.92 16.94
C LEU A 19 69.48 72.94 15.49
N ALA A 20 70.30 73.36 14.53
CA ALA A 20 70.01 73.27 13.09
C ALA A 20 69.98 71.81 12.60
N ALA A 21 70.92 70.97 13.04
CA ALA A 21 70.91 69.54 12.72
C ALA A 21 69.69 68.84 13.34
N LEU A 22 69.33 69.19 14.57
CA LEU A 22 68.13 68.68 15.24
C LEU A 22 66.86 69.13 14.52
N ALA A 23 66.77 70.40 14.13
CA ALA A 23 65.66 70.93 13.35
C ALA A 23 65.54 70.24 11.98
N LEU A 24 66.65 69.98 11.29
CA LEU A 24 66.65 69.27 10.00
C LEU A 24 66.23 67.79 10.13
N VAL A 25 66.59 67.13 11.23
CA VAL A 25 66.13 65.77 11.53
C VAL A 25 64.65 65.74 11.91
N MET A 26 64.18 66.73 12.67
CA MET A 26 62.79 66.80 13.12
C MET A 26 61.82 67.25 12.01
N PHE A 27 62.26 68.10 11.08
CA PHE A 27 61.47 68.58 9.94
C PHE A 27 61.74 67.82 8.62
N ARG A 28 62.47 66.70 8.66
CA ARG A 28 62.84 65.92 7.47
C ARG A 28 61.64 65.32 6.71
N GLY A 29 60.59 64.94 7.42
CA GLY A 29 59.32 64.45 6.85
C GLY A 29 58.53 65.55 6.13
N PRO A 30 58.11 66.64 6.82
CA PRO A 30 57.26 67.67 6.22
C PRO A 30 57.93 68.45 5.07
N LEU A 31 59.27 68.58 5.06
CA LEU A 31 59.99 69.22 3.95
C LEU A 31 60.09 68.32 2.70
N ALA A 32 60.22 67.00 2.88
CA ALA A 32 60.22 66.04 1.77
C ALA A 32 58.84 65.96 1.09
N ASP A 33 57.77 66.05 1.88
CA ASP A 33 56.38 66.00 1.40
C ASP A 33 55.95 67.26 0.63
N LEU A 34 56.60 68.41 0.89
CA LEU A 34 56.32 69.68 0.20
C LEU A 34 57.06 69.81 -1.15
N LEU A 35 58.19 69.09 -1.32
CA LEU A 35 59.08 69.21 -2.48
C LEU A 35 58.99 68.04 -3.48
N TRP A 36 58.53 66.85 -3.08
CA TRP A 36 58.39 65.68 -3.99
C TRP A 36 57.10 64.87 -3.77
N PRO A 37 56.06 65.09 -4.58
CA PRO A 37 54.83 64.26 -4.57
C PRO A 37 55.07 62.77 -4.82
N GLU A 38 56.19 62.43 -5.48
CA GLU A 38 56.58 61.08 -5.90
C GLU A 38 56.80 60.11 -4.71
N THR A 39 57.30 60.60 -3.57
CA THR A 39 57.60 59.78 -2.38
C THR A 39 56.32 59.36 -1.65
N ARG A 40 55.32 60.24 -1.59
CA ARG A 40 54.03 59.99 -0.94
C ARG A 40 53.21 58.94 -1.68
N ILE A 41 53.20 58.99 -3.02
CA ILE A 41 52.51 57.99 -3.84
C ILE A 41 53.17 56.61 -3.65
N GLN A 42 54.50 56.53 -3.63
CA GLN A 42 55.21 55.28 -3.40
C GLN A 42 54.88 54.67 -2.02
N GLN A 43 54.85 55.49 -0.97
CA GLN A 43 54.42 55.04 0.36
C GLN A 43 52.98 54.51 0.38
N LEU A 44 52.05 55.17 -0.33
CA LEU A 44 50.67 54.70 -0.45
C LEU A 44 50.57 53.35 -1.17
N LEU A 45 51.37 53.14 -2.23
CA LEU A 45 51.44 51.85 -2.94
C LEU A 45 52.02 50.75 -2.06
N ASP A 46 53.08 51.02 -1.30
CA ASP A 46 53.72 50.04 -0.41
C ASP A 46 52.78 49.66 0.76
N HIS A 47 52.12 50.65 1.35
CA HIS A 47 51.09 50.42 2.37
C HIS A 47 49.88 49.66 1.81
N GLY A 48 49.43 49.99 0.60
CA GLY A 48 48.35 49.28 -0.09
C GLY A 48 48.70 47.81 -0.36
N ASN A 49 49.92 47.53 -0.83
CA ASN A 49 50.42 46.18 -1.04
C ASN A 49 50.54 45.40 0.29
N ALA A 50 50.97 46.06 1.37
CA ALA A 50 51.01 45.45 2.70
C ALA A 50 49.60 45.12 3.21
N ALA A 51 48.64 46.03 3.07
CA ALA A 51 47.24 45.82 3.45
C ALA A 51 46.60 44.68 2.63
N LEU A 52 46.89 44.60 1.33
CA LEU A 52 46.43 43.52 0.45
C LEU A 52 46.95 42.14 0.91
N ARG A 53 48.25 42.03 1.21
CA ARG A 53 48.85 40.79 1.74
C ARG A 53 48.29 40.41 3.12
N ALA A 54 47.95 41.39 3.94
CA ALA A 54 47.32 41.18 5.24
C ALA A 54 45.81 40.83 5.13
N GLY A 55 45.23 40.81 3.93
CA GLY A 55 43.80 40.56 3.72
C GLY A 55 42.87 41.70 4.15
N ARG A 56 43.43 42.88 4.46
CA ARG A 56 42.68 44.10 4.81
C ARG A 56 42.29 44.84 3.54
N LEU A 57 41.29 44.30 2.84
CA LEU A 57 40.95 44.77 1.49
C LEU A 57 40.21 46.12 1.46
N SER A 58 39.33 46.36 2.43
CA SER A 58 38.67 47.66 2.63
C SER A 58 38.35 47.83 4.10
N VAL A 59 38.72 48.98 4.66
CA VAL A 59 38.52 49.31 6.08
C VAL A 59 38.10 50.78 6.18
N ALA A 60 37.12 51.06 7.03
CA ALA A 60 36.53 52.40 7.18
C ALA A 60 37.53 53.46 7.70
N ASP A 61 38.61 53.04 8.35
CA ASP A 61 39.68 53.91 8.86
C ASP A 61 40.67 54.38 7.77
N GLY A 62 40.47 53.98 6.50
CA GLY A 62 41.35 54.32 5.39
C GLY A 62 42.67 53.52 5.35
N SER A 63 42.83 52.52 6.22
CA SER A 63 44.01 51.63 6.22
C SER A 63 43.90 50.46 5.24
N GLY A 64 42.75 50.28 4.60
CA GLY A 64 42.51 49.18 3.65
C GLY A 64 43.23 49.36 2.32
N ALA A 65 43.46 48.23 1.64
CA ALA A 65 44.14 48.21 0.34
C ALA A 65 43.41 49.06 -0.70
N ARG A 66 42.07 48.99 -0.76
CA ARG A 66 41.25 49.82 -1.65
C ARG A 66 41.49 51.30 -1.41
N GLU A 67 41.33 51.75 -0.17
CA GLU A 67 41.43 53.16 0.17
C GLU A 67 42.84 53.71 -0.10
N ARG A 68 43.90 52.90 0.12
CA ARG A 68 45.29 53.28 -0.17
C ARG A 68 45.59 53.40 -1.66
N PHE A 69 45.08 52.48 -2.49
CA PHE A 69 45.26 52.56 -3.94
C PHE A 69 44.35 53.64 -4.59
N GLU A 70 43.13 53.87 -4.08
CA GLU A 70 42.27 54.98 -4.50
C GLU A 70 42.91 56.33 -4.15
N ALA A 71 43.49 56.47 -2.95
CA ALA A 71 44.23 57.68 -2.56
C ALA A 71 45.46 57.91 -3.46
N ALA A 72 46.15 56.86 -3.89
CA ALA A 72 47.25 56.97 -4.85
C ALA A 72 46.76 57.44 -6.24
N LEU A 73 45.60 56.94 -6.72
CA LEU A 73 44.99 57.38 -7.99
C LEU A 73 44.44 58.82 -7.93
N ALA A 74 43.97 59.26 -6.78
CA ALA A 74 43.50 60.64 -6.60
C ALA A 74 44.65 61.66 -6.71
N LEU A 75 45.87 61.25 -6.38
CA LEU A 75 47.08 62.06 -6.55
C LEU A 75 47.63 62.02 -7.99
N ASP A 76 47.50 60.88 -8.67
CA ASP A 76 47.97 60.68 -10.04
C ASP A 76 47.11 59.62 -10.76
N GLY A 77 46.24 60.09 -11.66
CA GLY A 77 45.21 59.28 -12.33
C GLY A 77 45.75 58.31 -13.39
N ASP A 78 46.98 58.48 -13.84
CA ASP A 78 47.58 57.71 -14.94
C ASP A 78 48.48 56.56 -14.45
N ARG A 79 48.59 56.36 -13.12
CA ARG A 79 49.40 55.29 -12.52
C ARG A 79 48.82 53.90 -12.75
N LEU A 80 49.48 53.15 -13.64
CA LEU A 80 49.18 51.74 -13.88
C LEU A 80 49.35 50.86 -12.63
N GLN A 81 50.31 51.16 -11.74
CA GLN A 81 50.53 50.36 -10.53
C GLN A 81 49.34 50.45 -9.55
N ALA A 82 48.74 51.63 -9.38
CA ALA A 82 47.60 51.81 -8.49
C ALA A 82 46.34 51.14 -9.06
N ARG A 83 46.11 51.24 -10.39
CA ARG A 83 45.04 50.50 -11.08
C ARG A 83 45.24 48.98 -10.98
N ALA A 84 46.47 48.50 -11.14
CA ALA A 84 46.81 47.09 -10.95
C ALA A 84 46.59 46.63 -9.50
N GLY A 85 46.89 47.48 -8.51
CA GLY A 85 46.63 47.26 -7.09
C GLY A 85 45.14 47.14 -6.78
N LEU A 86 44.28 48.01 -7.35
CA LEU A 86 42.82 47.89 -7.23
C LEU A 86 42.29 46.62 -7.88
N ALA A 87 42.78 46.26 -9.08
CA ALA A 87 42.41 45.01 -9.74
C ALA A 87 42.86 43.77 -8.94
N ALA A 88 44.04 43.83 -8.31
CA ALA A 88 44.51 42.78 -7.39
C ALA A 88 43.64 42.70 -6.12
N THR A 89 43.23 43.84 -5.57
CA THR A 89 42.33 43.93 -4.41
C THR A 89 40.96 43.35 -4.74
N GLY A 90 40.42 43.62 -5.93
CA GLY A 90 39.15 43.03 -6.40
C GLY A 90 39.23 41.51 -6.57
N ARG A 91 40.34 40.99 -7.12
CA ARG A 91 40.58 39.53 -7.19
C ARG A 91 40.72 38.89 -5.80
N ALA A 92 41.39 39.56 -4.88
CA ALA A 92 41.49 39.11 -3.49
C ALA A 92 40.12 39.08 -2.80
N ALA A 93 39.23 40.04 -3.10
CA ALA A 93 37.86 40.06 -2.59
C ALA A 93 37.03 38.88 -3.11
N LEU A 94 37.17 38.50 -4.38
CA LEU A 94 36.58 37.24 -4.88
C LEU A 94 37.14 36.01 -4.16
N GLY A 95 38.45 36.00 -3.85
CA GLY A 95 39.08 34.93 -3.05
C GLY A 95 38.46 34.82 -1.65
N GLN A 96 38.29 35.95 -0.96
CA GLN A 96 37.61 36.01 0.34
C GLN A 96 36.15 35.55 0.25
N ALA A 97 35.42 35.95 -0.81
CA ALA A 97 34.05 35.52 -1.03
C ALA A 97 33.93 33.99 -1.20
N ARG A 98 34.85 33.35 -1.94
CA ARG A 98 34.88 31.88 -2.09
C ARG A 98 35.21 31.17 -0.77
N ALA A 99 36.18 31.67 -0.02
CA ALA A 99 36.56 31.11 1.28
C ALA A 99 35.42 31.25 2.31
N ALA A 100 34.76 32.41 2.34
CA ALA A 100 33.59 32.63 3.19
C ALA A 100 32.41 31.73 2.80
N LEU A 101 32.19 31.50 1.49
CA LEU A 101 31.14 30.62 1.00
C LEU A 101 31.40 29.16 1.39
N ALA A 102 32.65 28.69 1.30
CA ALA A 102 33.05 27.36 1.76
C ALA A 102 32.85 27.19 3.27
N ALA A 103 33.04 28.26 4.04
CA ALA A 103 32.85 28.29 5.48
C ALA A 103 31.41 28.61 5.93
N GLY A 104 30.44 28.70 5.01
CA GLY A 104 29.03 29.01 5.34
C GLY A 104 28.77 30.43 5.88
N ARG A 105 29.74 31.34 5.76
CA ARG A 105 29.66 32.72 6.29
C ARG A 105 29.01 33.67 5.29
N TYR A 106 27.71 33.48 5.03
CA TYR A 106 26.98 34.18 3.95
C TYR A 106 27.04 35.72 4.01
N ALA A 107 27.01 36.31 5.21
CA ALA A 107 27.15 37.76 5.38
C ALA A 107 28.50 38.29 4.86
N GLN A 108 29.58 37.51 5.06
CA GLN A 108 30.92 37.85 4.59
C GLN A 108 31.08 37.63 3.08
N VAL A 109 30.36 36.65 2.51
CA VAL A 109 30.28 36.49 1.05
C VAL A 109 29.66 37.73 0.41
N ARG A 110 28.56 38.24 0.98
CA ARG A 110 27.88 39.46 0.48
C ARG A 110 28.77 40.68 0.53
N SER A 111 29.47 40.93 1.64
CA SER A 111 30.36 42.09 1.76
C SER A 111 31.55 42.01 0.81
N ALA A 112 32.17 40.83 0.69
CA ALA A 112 33.28 40.61 -0.24
C ALA A 112 32.87 40.74 -1.72
N LEU A 113 31.67 40.28 -2.08
CA LEU A 113 31.10 40.48 -3.42
C LEU A 113 30.78 41.95 -3.71
N ALA A 114 30.24 42.68 -2.72
CA ALA A 114 30.00 44.11 -2.86
C ALA A 114 31.31 44.88 -3.12
N LEU A 115 32.37 44.54 -2.39
CA LEU A 115 33.71 45.10 -2.60
C LEU A 115 34.28 44.75 -3.98
N ALA A 116 34.17 43.49 -4.41
CA ALA A 116 34.65 43.06 -5.74
C ALA A 116 33.90 43.78 -6.88
N ARG A 117 32.59 44.00 -6.74
CA ARG A 117 31.78 44.76 -7.70
C ARG A 117 32.17 46.24 -7.72
N ALA A 118 32.41 46.86 -6.56
CA ALA A 118 32.88 48.24 -6.47
C ALA A 118 34.23 48.45 -7.17
N LEU A 119 35.11 47.44 -7.12
CA LEU A 119 36.40 47.42 -7.80
C LEU A 119 36.35 46.96 -9.27
N GLN A 120 35.15 46.90 -9.86
CA GLN A 120 34.92 46.62 -11.28
C GLN A 120 35.53 45.30 -11.80
N VAL A 121 35.54 44.27 -10.96
CA VAL A 121 35.96 42.91 -11.34
C VAL A 121 35.02 42.34 -12.43
N PRO A 122 35.49 41.46 -13.33
CA PRO A 122 34.66 40.86 -14.38
C PRO A 122 33.35 40.26 -13.84
N ARG A 123 32.22 40.68 -14.44
CA ARG A 123 30.86 40.31 -14.00
C ARG A 123 30.66 38.79 -13.88
N ALA A 124 31.16 38.04 -14.87
CA ALA A 124 31.04 36.59 -14.92
C ALA A 124 31.61 35.89 -13.66
N ASP A 125 32.69 36.41 -13.06
CA ASP A 125 33.29 35.82 -11.87
C ASP A 125 32.50 36.11 -10.60
N ALA A 126 31.96 37.32 -10.47
CA ALA A 126 31.09 37.70 -9.36
C ALA A 126 29.74 36.97 -9.42
N ASP A 127 29.15 36.83 -10.61
CA ASP A 127 27.85 36.21 -10.83
C ASP A 127 27.87 34.69 -10.53
N ARG A 128 28.98 34.00 -10.83
CA ARG A 128 29.16 32.59 -10.45
C ARG A 128 29.09 32.37 -8.94
N ILE A 129 29.72 33.26 -8.16
CA ILE A 129 29.71 33.18 -6.69
C ILE A 129 28.35 33.59 -6.13
N ASP A 130 27.70 34.61 -6.70
CA ASP A 130 26.33 35.02 -6.34
C ASP A 130 25.32 33.88 -6.56
N ALA A 131 25.39 33.19 -7.71
CA ALA A 131 24.55 32.03 -7.99
C ALA A 131 24.84 30.84 -7.07
N ALA A 132 26.09 30.65 -6.64
CA ALA A 132 26.44 29.62 -5.67
C ALA A 132 25.93 29.97 -4.25
N LEU A 133 26.01 31.24 -3.86
CA LEU A 133 25.44 31.75 -2.61
C LEU A 133 23.92 31.53 -2.56
N ARG A 134 23.18 31.98 -3.58
CA ARG A 134 21.72 31.82 -3.65
C ARG A 134 21.28 30.36 -3.54
N ARG A 135 21.98 29.44 -4.22
CA ARG A 135 21.69 28.00 -4.15
C ARG A 135 21.87 27.43 -2.73
N ARG A 136 22.94 27.82 -2.04
CA ARG A 136 23.21 27.39 -0.65
C ARG A 136 22.17 27.96 0.33
N GLU A 137 21.80 29.23 0.18
CA GLU A 137 20.79 29.87 1.02
C GLU A 137 19.40 29.26 0.81
N ALA A 138 19.02 28.97 -0.45
CA ALA A 138 17.76 28.31 -0.76
C ALA A 138 17.68 26.90 -0.15
N ALA A 139 18.77 26.14 -0.20
CA ALA A 139 18.85 24.83 0.43
C ALA A 139 18.71 24.92 1.97
N HIS A 140 19.41 25.88 2.61
CA HIS A 140 19.33 26.08 4.06
C HIS A 140 17.93 26.52 4.52
N ALA A 141 17.33 27.49 3.82
CA ALA A 141 15.98 27.96 4.12
C ALA A 141 14.93 26.85 3.97
N GLY A 142 15.10 25.94 3.01
CA GLY A 142 14.28 24.74 2.86
C GLY A 142 14.35 23.82 4.08
N LEU A 143 15.56 23.59 4.61
CA LEU A 143 15.77 22.77 5.82
C LEU A 143 15.21 23.44 7.08
N ASP A 144 15.35 24.76 7.22
CA ASP A 144 14.78 25.51 8.36
C ASP A 144 13.25 25.44 8.38
N GLN A 145 12.64 25.57 7.21
CA GLN A 145 11.19 25.43 7.07
C GLN A 145 10.73 23.99 7.37
N LEU A 146 11.52 23.00 6.96
CA LEU A 146 11.26 21.59 7.26
C LEU A 146 11.33 21.33 8.78
N LEU A 147 12.33 21.87 9.47
CA LEU A 147 12.44 21.78 10.93
C LEU A 147 11.27 22.43 11.66
N LYS A 148 10.83 23.62 11.22
CA LYS A 148 9.65 24.27 11.79
C LYS A 148 8.40 23.41 11.65
N ARG A 149 8.23 22.75 10.50
CA ARG A 149 7.13 21.81 10.25
C ARG A 149 7.24 20.57 11.13
N ALA A 150 8.44 20.00 11.29
CA ALA A 150 8.68 18.85 12.16
C ALA A 150 8.32 19.18 13.63
N ALA A 151 8.80 20.33 14.13
CA ALA A 151 8.49 20.80 15.48
C ALA A 151 6.99 21.09 15.67
N GLN A 152 6.32 21.61 14.64
CA GLN A 152 4.86 21.82 14.67
C GLN A 152 4.11 20.48 14.72
N ALA A 153 4.47 19.52 13.87
CA ALA A 153 3.86 18.18 13.89
C ALA A 153 4.03 17.51 15.26
N ARG A 154 5.20 17.66 15.90
CA ARG A 154 5.43 17.15 17.27
C ARG A 154 4.48 17.79 18.28
N ARG A 155 4.36 19.12 18.29
CA ARG A 155 3.43 19.84 19.18
C ARG A 155 1.97 19.44 18.98
N GLU A 156 1.58 19.10 17.76
CA GLU A 156 0.25 18.57 17.43
C GLU A 156 0.09 17.09 17.81
N GLY A 157 1.15 16.46 18.33
CA GLY A 157 1.17 15.05 18.69
C GLY A 157 1.25 14.09 17.50
N ARG A 158 1.53 14.59 16.29
CA ARG A 158 1.72 13.79 15.07
C ARG A 158 3.18 13.35 14.98
N LEU A 159 3.51 12.29 15.73
CA LEU A 159 4.89 11.82 15.88
C LEU A 159 5.36 10.93 14.72
N ASP A 160 4.53 9.98 14.29
CA ASP A 160 4.84 9.04 13.21
C ASP A 160 3.56 8.61 12.45
N GLY A 161 3.71 7.81 11.39
CA GLY A 161 2.61 7.19 10.64
C GLY A 161 2.13 7.98 9.42
N ALA A 162 2.66 9.19 9.20
CA ALA A 162 2.40 10.01 8.02
C ALA A 162 3.68 10.69 7.54
N PRO A 163 3.88 10.94 6.23
CA PRO A 163 5.10 11.57 5.72
C PRO A 163 5.37 12.99 6.27
N ASP A 164 4.33 13.67 6.74
CA ASP A 164 4.40 15.00 7.33
C ASP A 164 4.36 14.99 8.88
N ALA A 165 4.52 13.82 9.49
CA ALA A 165 4.71 13.66 10.92
C ALA A 165 6.13 14.05 11.35
N ALA A 166 6.33 14.28 12.65
CA ALA A 166 7.57 14.81 13.21
C ALA A 166 8.81 13.96 12.84
N LEU A 167 8.77 12.65 13.11
CA LEU A 167 9.93 11.76 12.94
C LEU A 167 10.38 11.62 11.48
N PRO A 168 9.49 11.40 10.49
CA PRO A 168 9.85 11.45 9.07
C PRO A 168 10.47 12.78 8.64
N LEU A 169 9.92 13.91 9.11
CA LEU A 169 10.44 15.23 8.76
C LEU A 169 11.84 15.46 9.36
N TYR A 170 12.07 15.05 10.61
CA TYR A 170 13.41 15.12 11.21
C TYR A 170 14.40 14.20 10.49
N ARG A 171 14.01 12.96 10.14
CA ARG A 171 14.83 12.05 9.32
C ARG A 171 15.23 12.72 8.00
N GLN A 172 14.27 13.34 7.31
CA GLN A 172 14.54 14.04 6.06
C GLN A 172 15.53 15.21 6.25
N VAL A 173 15.45 15.98 7.34
CA VAL A 173 16.46 17.02 7.64
C VAL A 173 17.84 16.39 7.82
N LEU A 174 17.92 15.30 8.59
CA LEU A 174 19.17 14.61 8.93
C LEU A 174 19.81 13.89 7.72
N GLU A 175 19.04 13.47 6.73
CA GLU A 175 19.57 12.96 5.45
C GLU A 175 20.41 14.01 4.71
N PHE A 176 20.04 15.29 4.79
CA PHE A 176 20.78 16.39 4.14
C PHE A 176 21.79 17.08 5.07
N ALA A 177 21.56 17.05 6.39
CA ALA A 177 22.41 17.67 7.39
C ALA A 177 22.52 16.77 8.65
N PRO A 178 23.37 15.72 8.62
CA PRO A 178 23.45 14.72 9.70
C PRO A 178 23.84 15.29 11.07
N GLU A 179 24.70 16.32 11.08
CA GLU A 179 25.22 16.96 12.29
C GLU A 179 24.32 18.11 12.78
N ARG A 180 23.10 18.24 12.26
CA ARG A 180 22.23 19.36 12.63
C ARG A 180 21.61 19.13 14.01
N THR A 181 22.17 19.79 15.01
CA THR A 181 21.79 19.64 16.42
C THR A 181 20.29 19.78 16.67
N GLU A 182 19.62 20.77 16.09
CA GLU A 182 18.18 20.99 16.34
C GLU A 182 17.31 19.87 15.76
N ALA A 183 17.78 19.20 14.70
CA ALA A 183 17.11 18.05 14.11
C ALA A 183 17.32 16.79 14.95
N LEU A 184 18.54 16.59 15.48
CA LEU A 184 18.88 15.49 16.38
C LEU A 184 18.06 15.61 17.68
N GLU A 185 18.14 16.74 18.37
CA GLU A 185 17.37 16.99 19.61
C GLU A 185 15.86 16.85 19.37
N GLY A 186 15.35 17.40 18.27
CA GLY A 186 13.94 17.31 17.93
C GLY A 186 13.46 15.88 17.68
N ARG A 187 14.32 15.02 17.09
CA ARG A 187 14.07 13.60 16.91
C ARG A 187 14.09 12.86 18.25
N GLU A 188 15.09 13.10 19.10
CA GLU A 188 15.17 12.50 20.44
C GLU A 188 13.91 12.83 21.26
N ASP A 189 13.50 14.10 21.32
CA ASP A 189 12.26 14.52 21.99
C ASP A 189 11.04 13.73 21.48
N ALA A 190 10.90 13.63 20.15
CA ALA A 190 9.78 12.95 19.52
C ALA A 190 9.80 11.43 19.79
N LEU A 191 10.98 10.81 19.90
CA LEU A 191 11.15 9.40 20.26
C LEU A 191 10.81 9.14 21.72
N SER A 192 11.27 9.99 22.65
CA SER A 192 10.87 9.91 24.06
C SER A 192 9.35 10.03 24.21
N GLU A 193 8.71 10.98 23.52
CA GLU A 193 7.24 11.11 23.52
C GLU A 193 6.54 9.86 22.93
N LEU A 194 7.08 9.28 21.85
CA LEU A 194 6.56 8.06 21.23
C LEU A 194 6.64 6.85 22.18
N LEU A 195 7.78 6.69 22.87
CA LEU A 195 8.01 5.62 23.83
C LEU A 195 7.17 5.80 25.11
N GLN A 196 6.92 7.03 25.54
CA GLN A 196 5.95 7.31 26.61
C GLN A 196 4.53 6.88 26.21
N ARG A 197 4.12 7.10 24.95
CA ARG A 197 2.83 6.58 24.45
C ARG A 197 2.78 5.06 24.43
N ALA A 198 3.90 4.40 24.11
CA ALA A 198 4.00 2.94 24.17
C ALA A 198 3.78 2.43 25.61
N GLN A 199 4.42 3.07 26.60
CA GLN A 199 4.20 2.74 28.01
C GLN A 199 2.74 2.97 28.45
N ALA A 200 2.13 4.08 28.01
CA ALA A 200 0.72 4.35 28.28
C ALA A 200 -0.22 3.30 27.63
N ALA A 201 0.13 2.82 26.43
CA ALA A 201 -0.60 1.74 25.76
C ALA A 201 -0.49 0.42 26.54
N LEU A 202 0.70 0.06 27.02
CA LEU A 202 0.91 -1.09 27.91
C LEU A 202 0.07 -0.98 29.19
N ALA A 203 0.02 0.20 29.82
CA ALA A 203 -0.78 0.43 31.03
C ALA A 203 -2.29 0.22 30.81
N ARG A 204 -2.78 0.47 29.58
CA ARG A 204 -4.17 0.19 29.19
C ARG A 204 -4.40 -1.26 28.70
N GLY A 205 -3.35 -2.07 28.64
CA GLY A 205 -3.40 -3.44 28.11
C GLY A 205 -3.37 -3.53 26.58
N ASP A 206 -3.11 -2.43 25.88
CA ASP A 206 -2.98 -2.41 24.42
C ASP A 206 -1.55 -2.76 24.00
N VAL A 207 -1.21 -4.04 24.15
CA VAL A 207 0.14 -4.57 23.90
C VAL A 207 0.51 -4.49 22.42
N ALA A 208 -0.46 -4.63 21.52
CA ALA A 208 -0.22 -4.55 20.07
C ALA A 208 0.15 -3.12 19.64
N ALA A 209 -0.59 -2.10 20.12
CA ALA A 209 -0.22 -0.71 19.84
C ALA A 209 1.15 -0.36 20.45
N ALA A 210 1.43 -0.84 21.67
CA ALA A 210 2.73 -0.62 22.30
C ALA A 210 3.88 -1.24 21.49
N ALA A 211 3.71 -2.47 20.99
CA ALA A 211 4.70 -3.13 20.15
C ALA A 211 5.01 -2.32 18.90
N ALA A 212 3.98 -1.88 18.17
CA ALA A 212 4.15 -1.05 16.97
C ALA A 212 4.90 0.26 17.25
N LEU A 213 4.62 0.93 18.38
CA LEU A 213 5.32 2.15 18.78
C LEU A 213 6.79 1.90 19.15
N VAL A 214 7.08 0.80 19.85
CA VAL A 214 8.46 0.41 20.20
C VAL A 214 9.27 0.01 18.95
N ASP A 215 8.64 -0.70 18.02
CA ASP A 215 9.28 -1.08 16.75
C ASP A 215 9.55 0.15 15.89
N SER A 216 8.59 1.08 15.76
CA SER A 216 8.82 2.36 15.08
C SER A 216 9.97 3.15 15.71
N ALA A 217 10.02 3.26 17.04
CA ALA A 217 11.13 3.94 17.72
C ALA A 217 12.49 3.30 17.39
N ARG A 218 12.56 1.95 17.39
CA ARG A 218 13.77 1.20 17.01
C ARG A 218 14.19 1.49 15.56
N ASP A 219 13.23 1.62 14.64
CA ASP A 219 13.50 1.89 13.22
C ASP A 219 14.05 3.31 12.97
N TYR A 220 13.72 4.28 13.83
CA TYR A 220 14.30 5.63 13.75
C TYR A 220 15.64 5.73 14.44
N ASP A 221 15.78 5.14 15.64
CA ASP A 221 17.04 5.10 16.38
C ASP A 221 17.13 3.87 17.29
N PRO A 222 17.89 2.83 16.89
CA PRO A 222 18.15 1.66 17.73
C PRO A 222 18.92 1.97 19.02
N GLY A 223 19.61 3.10 19.09
CA GLY A 223 20.44 3.52 20.22
C GLY A 223 19.75 4.46 21.22
N HIS A 224 18.47 4.79 21.00
CA HIS A 224 17.74 5.75 21.83
C HIS A 224 17.70 5.34 23.32
N VAL A 225 17.88 6.31 24.22
CA VAL A 225 18.11 6.06 25.66
C VAL A 225 16.95 5.34 26.37
N ASP A 226 15.71 5.66 25.99
CA ASP A 226 14.50 5.07 26.62
C ASP A 226 14.09 3.72 26.00
N LEU A 227 14.70 3.33 24.87
CA LEU A 227 14.28 2.16 24.11
C LEU A 227 14.47 0.83 24.88
N PRO A 228 15.61 0.59 25.59
CA PRO A 228 15.79 -0.65 26.35
C PRO A 228 14.73 -0.85 27.44
N ALA A 229 14.34 0.23 28.14
CA ALA A 229 13.32 0.18 29.17
C ALA A 229 11.93 -0.15 28.59
N ALA A 230 11.59 0.47 27.45
CA ALA A 230 10.34 0.19 26.74
C ALA A 230 10.29 -1.25 26.20
N GLN A 231 11.39 -1.75 25.64
CA GLN A 231 11.50 -3.15 25.19
C GLN A 231 11.36 -4.14 26.33
N ALA A 232 11.99 -3.87 27.48
CA ALA A 232 11.84 -4.71 28.67
C ALA A 232 10.38 -4.71 29.18
N ALA A 233 9.69 -3.57 29.15
CA ALA A 233 8.29 -3.48 29.52
C ALA A 233 7.38 -4.27 28.56
N LEU A 234 7.62 -4.17 27.25
CA LEU A 234 6.91 -4.93 26.23
C LEU A 234 7.11 -6.44 26.42
N ASN A 235 8.36 -6.89 26.59
CA ASN A 235 8.67 -8.32 26.80
C ASN A 235 7.94 -8.88 28.03
N ARG A 236 7.92 -8.15 29.15
CA ARG A 236 7.15 -8.55 30.35
C ARG A 236 5.65 -8.68 30.07
N ALA A 237 5.09 -7.79 29.24
CA ALA A 237 3.69 -7.85 28.86
C ALA A 237 3.39 -9.05 27.95
N LEU A 238 4.26 -9.35 26.99
CA LEU A 238 4.16 -10.54 26.14
C LEU A 238 4.23 -11.83 26.95
N GLU A 239 5.17 -11.93 27.90
CA GLU A 239 5.26 -13.07 28.81
C GLU A 239 4.01 -13.20 29.70
N ALA A 240 3.44 -12.08 30.16
CA ALA A 240 2.20 -12.10 30.94
C ALA A 240 1.03 -12.64 30.11
N LEU A 241 0.87 -12.19 28.86
CA LEU A 241 -0.13 -12.72 27.94
C LEU A 241 0.01 -14.23 27.72
N GLN A 242 1.25 -14.71 27.54
CA GLN A 242 1.52 -16.13 27.40
C GLN A 242 1.13 -16.92 28.65
N ARG A 243 1.52 -16.44 29.84
CA ARG A 243 1.14 -17.07 31.13
C ARG A 243 -0.38 -17.08 31.33
N ASP A 244 -1.07 -16.00 30.96
CA ASP A 244 -2.52 -15.88 31.06
C ASP A 244 -3.24 -16.84 30.10
N ALA A 245 -2.74 -16.97 28.86
CA ALA A 245 -3.24 -17.94 27.90
C ALA A 245 -3.12 -19.38 28.44
N ASP A 246 -1.94 -19.75 28.95
CA ASP A 246 -1.69 -21.07 29.51
C ASP A 246 -2.54 -21.34 30.76
N ALA A 247 -2.71 -20.34 31.64
CA ALA A 247 -3.56 -20.45 32.82
C ALA A 247 -5.05 -20.58 32.46
N ALA A 248 -5.52 -19.82 31.48
CA ALA A 248 -6.89 -19.91 30.96
C ALA A 248 -7.15 -21.29 30.34
N LEU A 249 -6.20 -21.82 29.56
CA LEU A 249 -6.31 -23.16 28.98
C LEU A 249 -6.36 -24.25 30.06
N ARG A 250 -5.48 -24.20 31.07
CA ARG A 250 -5.52 -25.15 32.22
C ARG A 250 -6.86 -25.13 32.94
N ARG A 251 -7.51 -23.97 33.03
CA ARG A 251 -8.83 -23.78 33.65
C ARG A 251 -10.00 -24.05 32.69
N GLN A 252 -9.74 -24.59 31.49
CA GLN A 252 -10.73 -24.83 30.42
C GLN A 252 -11.50 -23.58 29.98
N ARG A 253 -10.94 -22.37 30.20
CA ARG A 253 -11.51 -21.09 29.75
C ARG A 253 -11.02 -20.77 28.34
N LEU A 254 -11.44 -21.57 27.36
CA LEU A 254 -10.89 -21.54 26.00
C LEU A 254 -11.03 -20.18 25.31
N ASP A 255 -12.14 -19.48 25.51
CA ASP A 255 -12.36 -18.14 24.94
C ASP A 255 -11.37 -17.09 25.49
N ALA A 256 -11.01 -17.20 26.77
CA ALA A 256 -10.01 -16.31 27.37
C ALA A 256 -8.60 -16.64 26.86
N ALA A 257 -8.26 -17.93 26.75
CA ALA A 257 -6.99 -18.37 26.18
C ALA A 257 -6.82 -17.91 24.72
N ALA A 258 -7.88 -18.06 23.92
CA ALA A 258 -7.90 -17.62 22.53
C ALA A 258 -7.68 -16.12 22.38
N ARG A 259 -8.33 -15.29 23.22
CA ARG A 259 -8.13 -13.83 23.21
C ARG A 259 -6.71 -13.46 23.55
N ALA A 260 -6.14 -14.03 24.61
CA ALA A 260 -4.76 -13.75 25.02
C ALA A 260 -3.75 -14.09 23.91
N LEU A 261 -3.91 -15.24 23.24
CA LEU A 261 -3.06 -15.63 22.10
C LEU A 261 -3.26 -14.75 20.86
N THR A 262 -4.48 -14.28 20.62
CA THR A 262 -4.76 -13.36 19.52
C THR A 262 -4.03 -12.04 19.74
N THR A 263 -4.09 -11.49 20.96
CA THR A 263 -3.35 -10.28 21.34
C THR A 263 -1.83 -10.51 21.25
N LEU A 264 -1.34 -11.65 21.75
CA LEU A 264 0.08 -12.01 21.67
C LEU A 264 0.57 -12.05 20.22
N ARG A 265 -0.17 -12.71 19.32
CA ARG A 265 0.18 -12.79 17.89
C ARG A 265 0.12 -11.45 17.17
N ALA A 266 -0.82 -10.58 17.56
CA ALA A 266 -0.90 -9.23 17.00
C ALA A 266 0.28 -8.35 17.41
N ALA A 267 0.77 -8.51 18.65
CA ALA A 267 1.90 -7.76 19.18
C ALA A 267 3.27 -8.35 18.78
N ALA A 268 3.36 -9.68 18.63
CA ALA A 268 4.59 -10.39 18.29
C ALA A 268 4.27 -11.61 17.40
N PRO A 269 4.19 -11.42 16.06
CA PRO A 269 3.86 -12.49 15.12
C PRO A 269 4.81 -13.69 15.17
N ASP A 270 6.07 -13.43 15.47
CA ASP A 270 7.17 -14.42 15.51
C ASP A 270 7.52 -14.87 16.94
N ALA A 271 6.63 -14.63 17.91
CA ALA A 271 6.85 -15.06 19.29
C ALA A 271 7.08 -16.58 19.36
N ALA A 272 8.20 -16.98 19.96
CA ALA A 272 8.56 -18.38 20.15
C ALA A 272 7.47 -19.13 20.94
N GLY A 273 7.07 -20.30 20.45
CA GLY A 273 6.03 -21.13 21.10
C GLY A 273 4.59 -20.64 20.91
N ALA A 274 4.34 -19.48 20.30
CA ALA A 274 2.97 -18.98 20.08
C ALA A 274 2.15 -19.93 19.18
N ARG A 275 2.78 -20.54 18.17
CA ARG A 275 2.15 -21.54 17.29
C ARG A 275 1.75 -22.80 18.07
N ASP A 276 2.62 -23.29 18.94
CA ASP A 276 2.37 -24.48 19.75
C ASP A 276 1.23 -24.22 20.76
N SER A 277 1.20 -23.04 21.39
CA SER A 277 0.09 -22.63 22.26
C SER A 277 -1.22 -22.48 21.50
N ALA A 278 -1.20 -21.93 20.28
CA ALA A 278 -2.37 -21.87 19.41
C ALA A 278 -2.89 -23.27 19.05
N GLU A 279 -2.00 -24.20 18.71
CA GLU A 279 -2.36 -25.60 18.42
C GLU A 279 -2.98 -26.28 19.65
N ARG A 280 -2.44 -26.06 20.86
CA ARG A 280 -3.01 -26.62 22.10
C ARG A 280 -4.41 -26.08 22.39
N VAL A 281 -4.67 -24.79 22.16
CA VAL A 281 -6.02 -24.21 22.33
C VAL A 281 -6.97 -24.70 21.23
N ALA A 282 -6.50 -24.80 19.98
CA ALA A 282 -7.27 -25.36 18.87
C ALA A 282 -7.66 -26.82 19.12
N ALA A 283 -6.75 -27.65 19.64
CA ALA A 283 -7.03 -29.02 20.03
C ALA A 283 -8.07 -29.10 21.16
N ALA A 284 -8.06 -28.16 22.11
CA ALA A 284 -9.08 -28.09 23.16
C ALA A 284 -10.47 -27.73 22.59
N TYR A 285 -10.55 -26.80 21.64
CA TYR A 285 -11.78 -26.52 20.90
C TYR A 285 -12.25 -27.72 20.07
N ALA A 286 -11.33 -28.45 19.44
CA ALA A 286 -11.64 -29.67 18.71
C ALA A 286 -12.27 -30.73 19.64
N ALA A 287 -11.73 -30.91 20.83
CA ALA A 287 -12.28 -31.81 21.84
C ALA A 287 -13.68 -31.36 22.31
N GLN A 288 -13.89 -30.06 22.52
CA GLN A 288 -15.22 -29.50 22.82
C GLN A 288 -16.21 -29.78 21.68
N ALA A 289 -15.80 -29.56 20.43
CA ALA A 289 -16.63 -29.80 19.26
C ALA A 289 -17.01 -31.29 19.12
N ALA A 290 -16.05 -32.19 19.33
CA ALA A 290 -16.31 -33.63 19.27
C ALA A 290 -17.32 -34.08 20.35
N ARG A 291 -17.23 -33.54 21.57
CA ARG A 291 -18.21 -33.80 22.64
C ARG A 291 -19.60 -33.26 22.27
N ALA A 292 -19.69 -32.00 21.85
CA ALA A 292 -20.96 -31.40 21.43
C ALA A 292 -21.60 -32.17 20.24
N ALA A 293 -20.79 -32.64 19.29
CA ALA A 293 -21.24 -33.48 18.18
C ALA A 293 -21.76 -34.84 18.65
N ALA A 294 -21.10 -35.48 19.63
CA ALA A 294 -21.56 -36.74 20.21
C ALA A 294 -22.94 -36.59 20.89
N ASP A 295 -23.20 -35.43 21.50
CA ASP A 295 -24.48 -35.07 22.12
C ASP A 295 -25.51 -34.49 21.12
N PHE A 296 -25.23 -34.54 19.81
CA PHE A 296 -26.05 -33.96 18.74
C PHE A 296 -26.29 -32.43 18.84
N ARG A 297 -25.47 -31.70 19.60
CA ARG A 297 -25.47 -30.23 19.71
C ARG A 297 -24.64 -29.59 18.59
N PHE A 298 -25.05 -29.74 17.33
CA PHE A 298 -24.20 -29.39 16.18
C PHE A 298 -23.84 -27.90 16.08
N THR A 299 -24.76 -26.99 16.40
CA THR A 299 -24.47 -25.54 16.36
C THR A 299 -23.39 -25.16 17.37
N GLU A 300 -23.28 -25.87 18.50
CA GLU A 300 -22.18 -25.67 19.44
C GLU A 300 -20.87 -26.26 18.91
N ALA A 301 -20.93 -27.45 18.30
CA ALA A 301 -19.76 -28.08 17.69
C ALA A 301 -19.16 -27.22 16.57
N GLU A 302 -19.99 -26.67 15.67
CA GLU A 302 -19.57 -25.78 14.58
C GLU A 302 -18.96 -24.48 15.11
N ARG A 303 -19.56 -23.87 16.13
CA ARG A 303 -19.00 -22.66 16.78
C ARG A 303 -17.62 -22.94 17.39
N ALA A 304 -17.45 -24.08 18.07
CA ALA A 304 -16.16 -24.45 18.64
C ALA A 304 -15.10 -24.69 17.55
N LEU A 305 -15.46 -25.38 16.46
CA LEU A 305 -14.57 -25.57 15.31
C LEU A 305 -14.14 -24.24 14.67
N HIS A 306 -15.06 -23.31 14.47
CA HIS A 306 -14.77 -21.99 13.91
C HIS A 306 -13.78 -21.21 14.80
N LYS A 307 -14.02 -21.22 16.12
CA LYS A 307 -13.11 -20.56 17.09
C LYS A 307 -11.71 -21.17 17.07
N GLY A 308 -11.60 -22.49 17.02
CA GLY A 308 -10.29 -23.16 16.90
C GLY A 308 -9.59 -22.84 15.58
N GLN A 309 -10.34 -22.80 14.47
CA GLN A 309 -9.79 -22.57 13.14
C GLN A 309 -9.21 -21.15 12.97
N ALA A 310 -9.76 -20.16 13.68
CA ALA A 310 -9.20 -18.80 13.70
C ALA A 310 -7.80 -18.75 14.34
N LEU A 311 -7.46 -19.69 15.22
CA LEU A 311 -6.15 -19.75 15.89
C LEU A 311 -5.15 -20.60 15.11
N ALA A 312 -5.55 -21.81 14.70
CA ALA A 312 -4.71 -22.78 14.00
C ALA A 312 -5.49 -23.40 12.82
N PRO A 313 -5.45 -22.79 11.63
CA PRO A 313 -6.19 -23.26 10.45
C PRO A 313 -5.87 -24.69 10.05
N ASP A 314 -4.60 -25.07 10.18
CA ASP A 314 -4.03 -26.36 9.74
C ASP A 314 -4.00 -27.42 10.85
N SER A 315 -4.70 -27.19 11.97
CA SER A 315 -4.73 -28.15 13.09
C SER A 315 -5.36 -29.48 12.67
N ARG A 316 -4.60 -30.56 12.85
CA ARG A 316 -5.08 -31.93 12.63
C ARG A 316 -6.23 -32.29 13.57
N ALA A 317 -6.18 -31.85 14.82
CA ALA A 317 -7.25 -32.10 15.80
C ALA A 317 -8.60 -31.52 15.34
N LEU A 318 -8.59 -30.31 14.76
CA LEU A 318 -9.80 -29.71 14.18
C LEU A 318 -10.31 -30.50 12.97
N ALA A 319 -9.42 -31.00 12.11
CA ALA A 319 -9.80 -31.85 10.99
C ALA A 319 -10.50 -33.14 11.47
N ASP A 320 -9.94 -33.81 12.48
CA ASP A 320 -10.53 -35.01 13.07
C ASP A 320 -11.90 -34.73 13.72
N ALA A 321 -12.06 -33.60 14.41
CA ALA A 321 -13.33 -33.18 15.00
C ALA A 321 -14.40 -32.85 13.94
N ARG A 322 -14.04 -32.25 12.79
CA ARG A 322 -14.95 -32.07 11.65
C ARG A 322 -15.47 -33.40 11.12
N GLN A 323 -14.59 -34.40 10.99
CA GLN A 323 -15.00 -35.74 10.57
C GLN A 323 -15.93 -36.40 11.60
N ALA A 324 -15.68 -36.20 12.90
CA ALA A 324 -16.58 -36.67 13.96
C ALA A 324 -17.97 -36.03 13.89
N LEU A 325 -18.04 -34.72 13.62
CA LEU A 325 -19.30 -33.99 13.41
C LEU A 325 -20.11 -34.57 12.24
N LEU A 326 -19.48 -34.79 11.09
CA LEU A 326 -20.14 -35.39 9.91
C LEU A 326 -20.70 -36.78 10.23
N ARG A 327 -19.93 -37.62 10.93
CA ARG A 327 -20.41 -38.95 11.37
C ARG A 327 -21.59 -38.85 12.33
N ALA A 328 -21.57 -37.89 13.27
CA ALA A 328 -22.68 -37.69 14.20
C ALA A 328 -23.96 -37.24 13.49
N GLN A 329 -23.87 -36.33 12.53
CA GLN A 329 -25.01 -35.90 11.70
C GLN A 329 -25.60 -37.07 10.91
N GLN A 330 -24.76 -37.92 10.30
CA GLN A 330 -25.20 -39.13 9.60
C GLN A 330 -25.94 -40.10 10.54
N ARG A 331 -25.41 -40.34 11.73
CA ARG A 331 -26.06 -41.18 12.75
C ARG A 331 -27.43 -40.63 13.16
N GLN A 332 -27.53 -39.32 13.38
CA GLN A 332 -28.81 -38.69 13.74
C GLN A 332 -29.83 -38.82 12.60
N ALA A 333 -29.40 -38.63 11.35
CA ALA A 333 -30.26 -38.80 10.17
C ALA A 333 -30.76 -40.25 10.02
N THR A 334 -29.94 -41.25 10.38
CA THR A 334 -30.38 -42.65 10.40
C THR A 334 -31.34 -42.97 11.54
N LEU A 335 -31.19 -42.35 12.72
CA LEU A 335 -32.11 -42.53 13.86
C LEU A 335 -33.51 -41.97 13.57
N HIS A 336 -33.62 -40.89 12.81
CA HIS A 336 -34.90 -40.24 12.48
C HIS A 336 -35.55 -40.77 11.19
N SER A 337 -35.00 -41.82 10.57
CA SER A 337 -35.62 -42.41 9.39
C SER A 337 -36.53 -43.59 9.77
N PRO A 338 -37.81 -43.60 9.33
CA PRO A 338 -38.77 -44.65 9.71
C PRO A 338 -38.47 -46.02 9.08
N LEU A 339 -37.55 -46.10 8.12
CA LEU A 339 -37.21 -47.34 7.42
C LEU A 339 -35.79 -47.78 7.76
N SER A 340 -35.65 -49.03 8.21
CA SER A 340 -34.34 -49.69 8.36
C SER A 340 -33.59 -49.75 7.01
N PRO A 341 -32.25 -49.78 7.00
CA PRO A 341 -31.46 -49.86 5.76
C PRO A 341 -31.88 -51.03 4.85
N ALA A 342 -32.15 -52.19 5.43
CA ALA A 342 -32.60 -53.38 4.70
C ALA A 342 -34.02 -53.22 4.11
N ALA A 343 -34.94 -52.56 4.83
CA ALA A 343 -36.27 -52.25 4.32
C ALA A 343 -36.21 -51.26 3.16
N ARG A 344 -35.36 -50.23 3.28
CA ARG A 344 -35.14 -49.24 2.21
C ARG A 344 -34.53 -49.87 0.95
N ALA A 345 -33.54 -50.76 1.11
CA ALA A 345 -32.93 -51.47 -0.01
C ALA A 345 -33.94 -52.37 -0.75
N ARG A 346 -34.81 -53.09 -0.02
CA ARG A 346 -35.89 -53.89 -0.61
C ARG A 346 -36.90 -53.02 -1.35
N ARG A 347 -37.33 -51.90 -0.76
CA ARG A 347 -38.27 -50.98 -1.40
C ARG A 347 -37.68 -50.35 -2.66
N LEU A 348 -36.41 -49.93 -2.61
CA LEU A 348 -35.71 -49.40 -3.78
C LEU A 348 -35.63 -50.43 -4.91
N GLN A 349 -35.34 -51.70 -4.59
CA GLN A 349 -35.32 -52.77 -5.59
C GLN A 349 -36.70 -52.96 -6.26
N ALA A 350 -37.78 -52.94 -5.47
CA ALA A 350 -39.15 -53.05 -6.00
C ALA A 350 -39.48 -51.87 -6.94
N VAL A 351 -39.20 -50.64 -6.51
CA VAL A 351 -39.47 -49.44 -7.34
C VAL A 351 -38.63 -49.43 -8.64
N LEU A 352 -37.37 -49.87 -8.59
CA LEU A 352 -36.56 -50.00 -9.81
C LEU A 352 -37.09 -51.07 -10.78
N SER A 353 -37.72 -52.14 -10.26
CA SER A 353 -38.39 -53.14 -11.12
C SER A 353 -39.70 -52.62 -11.71
N GLU A 354 -40.47 -51.83 -10.95
CA GLU A 354 -41.68 -51.15 -11.44
C GLU A 354 -41.33 -50.17 -12.57
N LEU A 355 -40.23 -49.42 -12.40
CA LEU A 355 -39.68 -48.53 -13.43
C LEU A 355 -39.35 -49.29 -14.72
N GLN A 356 -38.62 -50.40 -14.64
CA GLN A 356 -38.28 -51.22 -15.81
C GLN A 356 -39.52 -51.77 -16.53
N ALA A 357 -40.55 -52.17 -15.78
CA ALA A 357 -41.80 -52.65 -16.36
C ALA A 357 -42.56 -51.53 -17.08
N ALA A 358 -42.58 -50.31 -16.52
CA ALA A 358 -43.19 -49.14 -17.15
C ALA A 358 -42.41 -48.71 -18.41
N GLU A 359 -41.07 -48.71 -18.36
CA GLU A 359 -40.20 -48.47 -19.53
C GLU A 359 -40.53 -49.45 -20.68
N ALA A 360 -40.68 -50.74 -20.38
CA ALA A 360 -40.95 -51.78 -21.39
C ALA A 360 -42.32 -51.63 -22.07
N ARG A 361 -43.31 -51.09 -21.35
CA ARG A 361 -44.64 -50.79 -21.91
C ARG A 361 -44.71 -49.44 -22.62
N GLY A 362 -43.71 -48.58 -22.44
CA GLY A 362 -43.75 -47.20 -22.93
C GLY A 362 -44.62 -46.25 -22.10
N ASP A 363 -44.95 -46.64 -20.85
CA ASP A 363 -45.78 -45.87 -19.92
C ASP A 363 -44.96 -44.73 -19.29
N TRP A 364 -44.59 -43.72 -20.08
CA TRP A 364 -43.63 -42.72 -19.63
C TRP A 364 -44.19 -41.74 -18.59
N LEU A 365 -45.39 -41.22 -18.83
CA LEU A 365 -46.12 -40.29 -17.96
C LEU A 365 -47.51 -40.80 -17.58
N THR A 366 -48.08 -41.69 -18.38
CA THR A 366 -49.44 -42.21 -18.23
C THR A 366 -49.41 -43.73 -18.15
N PRO A 367 -50.21 -44.35 -17.27
CA PRO A 367 -51.13 -43.74 -16.31
C PRO A 367 -50.43 -43.19 -15.06
N PRO A 368 -51.01 -42.17 -14.38
CA PRO A 368 -50.43 -41.60 -13.16
C PRO A 368 -50.39 -42.63 -12.03
N GLY A 369 -49.29 -42.63 -11.27
CA GLY A 369 -49.05 -43.51 -10.13
C GLY A 369 -48.32 -44.82 -10.48
N SER A 370 -48.26 -45.20 -11.76
CA SER A 370 -47.51 -46.38 -12.22
C SER A 370 -46.66 -46.12 -13.47
N SER A 371 -46.42 -44.83 -13.78
CA SER A 371 -45.59 -44.43 -14.90
C SER A 371 -44.09 -44.57 -14.59
N ALA A 372 -43.27 -44.61 -15.62
CA ALA A 372 -41.81 -44.58 -15.48
C ALA A 372 -41.34 -43.29 -14.76
N TYR A 373 -42.01 -42.16 -15.01
CA TYR A 373 -41.75 -40.92 -14.28
C TYR A 373 -41.97 -41.07 -12.77
N ASP A 374 -43.12 -41.60 -12.36
CA ASP A 374 -43.49 -41.74 -10.95
C ASP A 374 -42.57 -42.71 -10.21
N ALA A 375 -42.26 -43.85 -10.85
CA ALA A 375 -41.35 -44.83 -10.29
C ALA A 375 -39.93 -44.25 -10.11
N LEU A 376 -39.45 -43.45 -11.07
CA LEU A 376 -38.14 -42.80 -10.96
C LEU A 376 -38.13 -41.75 -9.84
N GLN A 377 -39.17 -40.93 -9.71
CA GLN A 377 -39.31 -39.97 -8.61
C GLN A 377 -39.31 -40.68 -7.24
N ALA A 378 -40.07 -41.76 -7.11
CA ALA A 378 -40.09 -42.57 -5.89
C ALA A 378 -38.70 -43.14 -5.55
N ALA A 379 -37.94 -43.60 -6.55
CA ALA A 379 -36.58 -44.08 -6.37
C ALA A 379 -35.61 -42.97 -5.91
N GLN A 380 -35.74 -41.76 -6.46
CA GLN A 380 -34.94 -40.59 -6.08
C GLN A 380 -35.24 -40.13 -4.66
N VAL A 381 -36.50 -40.18 -4.21
CA VAL A 381 -36.86 -39.89 -2.81
C VAL A 381 -36.27 -40.92 -1.85
N LEU A 382 -36.32 -42.21 -2.21
CA LEU A 382 -35.79 -43.29 -1.37
C LEU A 382 -34.25 -43.27 -1.27
N ALA A 383 -33.56 -42.99 -2.38
CA ALA A 383 -32.10 -43.09 -2.44
C ALA A 383 -31.48 -42.12 -3.47
N PRO A 384 -31.48 -40.81 -3.20
CA PRO A 384 -31.09 -39.79 -4.18
C PRO A 384 -29.63 -39.88 -4.63
N ARG A 385 -28.77 -40.52 -3.84
CA ARG A 385 -27.34 -40.68 -4.12
C ARG A 385 -26.94 -42.10 -4.57
N ASP A 386 -27.89 -43.02 -4.74
CA ASP A 386 -27.60 -44.38 -5.18
C ASP A 386 -27.23 -44.41 -6.67
N ALA A 387 -26.16 -45.14 -7.01
CA ALA A 387 -25.67 -45.24 -8.39
C ALA A 387 -26.69 -45.90 -9.32
N ARG A 388 -27.52 -46.84 -8.82
CA ARG A 388 -28.56 -47.50 -9.61
C ARG A 388 -29.65 -46.53 -10.05
N VAL A 389 -30.01 -45.58 -9.18
CA VAL A 389 -31.02 -44.54 -9.48
C VAL A 389 -30.49 -43.59 -10.56
N ARG A 390 -29.25 -43.10 -10.41
CA ARG A 390 -28.61 -42.26 -11.44
C ARG A 390 -28.50 -42.96 -12.80
N ASN A 391 -28.11 -44.23 -12.79
CA ASN A 391 -28.01 -45.02 -14.02
C ASN A 391 -29.38 -45.26 -14.66
N ALA A 392 -30.43 -45.46 -13.85
CA ALA A 392 -31.80 -45.59 -14.34
C ALA A 392 -32.29 -44.29 -14.99
N GLU A 393 -32.06 -43.14 -14.37
CA GLU A 393 -32.41 -41.83 -14.93
C GLU A 393 -31.74 -41.58 -16.30
N GLN A 394 -30.44 -41.85 -16.41
CA GLN A 394 -29.70 -41.71 -17.67
C GLN A 394 -30.25 -42.64 -18.76
N ARG A 395 -30.58 -43.89 -18.41
CA ARG A 395 -31.18 -44.86 -19.34
C ARG A 395 -32.56 -44.42 -19.83
N VAL A 396 -33.42 -43.96 -18.91
CA VAL A 396 -34.77 -43.46 -19.23
C VAL A 396 -34.69 -42.26 -20.17
N LEU A 397 -33.82 -41.29 -19.89
CA LEU A 397 -33.61 -40.13 -20.77
C LEU A 397 -33.13 -40.55 -22.18
N ALA A 398 -32.22 -41.52 -22.27
CA ALA A 398 -31.79 -42.06 -23.56
C ALA A 398 -32.92 -42.78 -24.32
N ALA A 399 -33.77 -43.52 -23.61
CA ALA A 399 -34.92 -44.20 -24.20
C ALA A 399 -35.98 -43.22 -24.71
N LEU A 400 -36.27 -42.16 -23.97
CA LEU A 400 -37.22 -41.11 -24.37
C LEU A 400 -36.76 -40.33 -25.61
N ARG A 401 -35.46 -40.03 -25.70
CA ARG A 401 -34.88 -39.40 -26.91
C ARG A 401 -35.04 -40.30 -28.13
N ARG A 402 -34.74 -41.60 -28.00
CA ARG A 402 -34.94 -42.58 -29.08
C ARG A 402 -36.41 -42.69 -29.47
N CYS A 403 -37.32 -42.82 -28.50
CA CYS A 403 -38.76 -42.82 -28.79
C CYS A 403 -39.16 -41.58 -29.60
N PHE A 404 -38.76 -40.40 -29.14
CA PHE A 404 -39.07 -39.15 -29.84
C PHE A 404 -38.57 -39.16 -31.29
N ASP A 405 -37.31 -39.53 -31.51
CA ASP A 405 -36.72 -39.55 -32.85
C ASP A 405 -37.36 -40.62 -33.76
N ASP A 406 -37.72 -41.79 -33.23
CA ASP A 406 -38.38 -42.87 -33.96
C ASP A 406 -39.80 -42.47 -34.40
N GLU A 407 -40.58 -41.92 -33.47
CA GLU A 407 -41.94 -41.45 -33.74
C GLU A 407 -41.97 -40.26 -34.70
N LEU A 408 -41.00 -39.34 -34.58
CA LEU A 408 -40.86 -38.20 -35.49
C LEU A 408 -40.49 -38.66 -36.91
N ARG A 409 -39.63 -39.67 -37.05
CA ARG A 409 -39.29 -40.27 -38.35
C ARG A 409 -40.48 -40.93 -39.02
N GLY A 410 -41.34 -41.60 -38.23
CA GLY A 410 -42.57 -42.24 -38.71
C GLY A 410 -43.76 -41.32 -38.96
N ASN A 411 -43.60 -39.99 -38.89
CA ASN A 411 -44.70 -39.00 -38.96
C ASN A 411 -45.81 -39.19 -37.89
N ARG A 412 -45.52 -39.89 -36.79
CA ARG A 412 -46.46 -40.16 -35.69
C ARG A 412 -46.41 -39.04 -34.66
N VAL A 413 -46.91 -37.86 -35.04
CA VAL A 413 -46.77 -36.61 -34.27
C VAL A 413 -47.38 -36.64 -32.87
N LEU A 414 -48.46 -37.38 -32.65
CA LEU A 414 -49.07 -37.55 -31.32
C LEU A 414 -48.17 -38.35 -30.37
N ALA A 415 -47.66 -39.50 -30.84
CA ALA A 415 -46.75 -40.34 -30.06
C ALA A 415 -45.40 -39.64 -29.81
N ALA A 416 -44.88 -38.92 -30.80
CA ALA A 416 -43.70 -38.07 -30.63
C ALA A 416 -43.94 -36.98 -29.57
N SER A 417 -45.13 -36.39 -29.52
CA SER A 417 -45.49 -35.40 -28.49
C SER A 417 -45.48 -36.03 -27.10
N ALA A 418 -46.06 -37.21 -26.93
CA ALA A 418 -46.04 -37.91 -25.63
C ALA A 418 -44.61 -38.21 -25.14
N CYS A 419 -43.72 -38.69 -26.02
CA CYS A 419 -42.32 -38.93 -25.66
C CYS A 419 -41.54 -37.64 -25.38
N TYR A 420 -41.84 -36.55 -26.09
CA TYR A 420 -41.27 -35.23 -25.79
C TYR A 420 -41.75 -34.69 -24.43
N ASP A 421 -43.02 -34.87 -24.09
CA ASP A 421 -43.60 -34.42 -22.82
C ASP A 421 -42.95 -35.13 -21.63
N ALA A 422 -42.78 -36.44 -21.75
CA ALA A 422 -42.06 -37.21 -20.74
C ALA A 422 -40.59 -36.78 -20.62
N TRP A 423 -39.92 -36.53 -21.75
CA TRP A 423 -38.54 -36.06 -21.73
C TRP A 423 -38.42 -34.69 -21.05
N ARG A 424 -39.29 -33.72 -21.36
CA ARG A 424 -39.24 -32.39 -20.75
C ARG A 424 -39.57 -32.43 -19.26
N ALA A 425 -40.45 -33.33 -18.83
CA ALA A 425 -40.85 -33.48 -17.43
C ALA A 425 -39.69 -34.01 -16.57
N LEU A 426 -38.90 -34.94 -17.11
CA LEU A 426 -37.73 -35.49 -16.41
C LEU A 426 -36.52 -34.56 -16.42
N ALA A 427 -36.30 -33.82 -17.51
CA ALA A 427 -35.15 -32.94 -17.66
C ALA A 427 -35.57 -31.54 -18.17
N PRO A 428 -36.23 -30.72 -17.32
CA PRO A 428 -36.63 -29.36 -17.67
C PRO A 428 -35.38 -28.48 -17.81
N GLY A 429 -34.86 -28.37 -19.05
CA GLY A 429 -33.59 -27.69 -19.35
C GLY A 429 -32.46 -28.62 -19.81
N GLY A 430 -32.73 -29.92 -19.98
CA GLY A 430 -31.75 -30.87 -20.49
C GLY A 430 -31.30 -30.55 -21.92
N ASN A 431 -30.03 -30.85 -22.22
CA ASN A 431 -29.47 -30.70 -23.57
C ASN A 431 -30.37 -31.38 -24.62
N GLY A 432 -30.74 -30.62 -25.65
CA GLY A 432 -31.55 -31.09 -26.78
C GLY A 432 -33.06 -30.86 -26.68
N VAL A 433 -33.62 -30.52 -25.51
CA VAL A 433 -35.07 -30.31 -25.34
C VAL A 433 -35.56 -29.14 -26.22
N ALA A 434 -34.83 -28.02 -26.26
CA ALA A 434 -35.19 -26.87 -27.09
C ALA A 434 -35.17 -27.20 -28.60
N THR A 435 -34.19 -27.99 -29.03
CA THR A 435 -34.08 -28.46 -30.42
C THR A 435 -35.21 -29.43 -30.77
N ALA A 436 -35.53 -30.37 -29.88
CA ALA A 436 -36.63 -31.31 -30.05
C ALA A 436 -37.99 -30.60 -30.11
N ARG A 437 -38.20 -29.58 -29.27
CA ARG A 437 -39.37 -28.70 -29.28
C ARG A 437 -39.61 -28.09 -30.67
N ARG A 438 -38.57 -27.50 -31.25
CA ARG A 438 -38.65 -26.90 -32.59
C ARG A 438 -38.90 -27.94 -33.68
N ARG A 439 -38.19 -29.07 -33.65
CA ARG A 439 -38.38 -30.18 -34.60
C ARG A 439 -39.81 -30.74 -34.55
N LEU A 440 -40.38 -30.86 -33.34
CA LEU A 440 -41.75 -31.33 -33.16
C LEU A 440 -42.77 -30.34 -33.73
N ALA A 441 -42.62 -29.04 -33.44
CA ALA A 441 -43.48 -28.01 -34.01
C ALA A 441 -43.43 -27.99 -35.54
N GLN A 442 -42.21 -28.03 -36.12
CA GLN A 442 -42.02 -28.13 -37.57
C GLN A 442 -42.67 -29.40 -38.15
N ARG A 443 -42.56 -30.54 -37.47
CA ARG A 443 -43.16 -31.78 -37.94
C ARG A 443 -44.69 -31.76 -37.90
N TRP A 444 -45.29 -31.19 -36.85
CA TRP A 444 -46.73 -30.94 -36.81
C TRP A 444 -47.19 -30.14 -38.03
N LEU A 445 -46.48 -29.07 -38.39
CA LEU A 445 -46.80 -28.27 -39.57
C LEU A 445 -46.65 -29.05 -40.88
N ALA A 446 -45.58 -29.83 -41.03
CA ALA A 446 -45.35 -30.63 -42.23
C ALA A 446 -46.45 -31.70 -42.44
N VAL A 447 -46.79 -32.46 -41.40
CA VAL A 447 -47.89 -33.44 -41.47
C VAL A 447 -49.23 -32.74 -41.66
N GLY A 448 -49.41 -31.55 -41.07
CA GLY A 448 -50.58 -30.70 -41.28
C GLY A 448 -50.75 -30.23 -42.73
N ASP A 449 -49.66 -29.85 -43.41
CA ASP A 449 -49.67 -29.41 -44.82
C ASP A 449 -49.96 -30.57 -45.78
N GLU A 450 -49.40 -31.74 -45.50
CA GLU A 450 -49.73 -32.98 -46.22
C GLU A 450 -51.22 -33.33 -46.09
N ARG A 451 -51.74 -33.32 -44.85
CA ARG A 451 -53.15 -33.60 -44.56
C ARG A 451 -54.11 -32.55 -45.14
N LEU A 452 -53.72 -31.28 -45.10
CA LEU A 452 -54.46 -30.19 -45.74
C LEU A 452 -54.56 -30.40 -47.25
N SER A 453 -53.45 -30.80 -47.88
CA SER A 453 -53.41 -31.12 -49.32
C SER A 453 -54.27 -32.33 -49.65
N ALA A 454 -54.44 -33.27 -48.71
CA ALA A 454 -55.36 -34.40 -48.80
C ALA A 454 -56.83 -34.07 -48.41
N GLY A 455 -57.16 -32.80 -48.11
CA GLY A 455 -58.52 -32.34 -47.79
C GLY A 455 -58.89 -32.37 -46.31
N ASP A 456 -58.01 -32.79 -45.41
CA ASP A 456 -58.26 -32.84 -43.96
C ASP A 456 -57.90 -31.50 -43.28
N ALA A 457 -58.76 -30.51 -43.50
CA ALA A 457 -58.65 -29.20 -42.88
C ALA A 457 -58.84 -29.23 -41.35
N GLY A 458 -59.48 -30.28 -40.81
CA GLY A 458 -59.66 -30.49 -39.38
C GLY A 458 -58.32 -30.74 -38.69
N PHE A 459 -57.60 -31.76 -39.15
CA PHE A 459 -56.27 -32.09 -38.65
C PHE A 459 -55.29 -30.93 -38.87
N ALA A 460 -55.32 -30.27 -40.03
CA ALA A 460 -54.45 -29.14 -40.31
C ALA A 460 -54.63 -27.97 -39.32
N ARG A 461 -55.87 -27.67 -38.90
CA ARG A 461 -56.15 -26.70 -37.82
C ARG A 461 -55.59 -27.15 -36.48
N GLU A 462 -55.74 -28.43 -36.16
CA GLU A 462 -55.18 -28.99 -34.92
C GLU A 462 -53.65 -28.92 -34.89
N ALA A 463 -53.01 -29.33 -35.98
CA ALA A 463 -51.57 -29.27 -36.17
C ALA A 463 -51.01 -27.85 -36.00
N LEU A 464 -51.69 -26.84 -36.55
CA LEU A 464 -51.33 -25.44 -36.36
C LEU A 464 -51.44 -25.01 -34.88
N ARG A 465 -52.48 -25.44 -34.16
CA ARG A 465 -52.64 -25.14 -32.73
C ARG A 465 -51.52 -25.79 -31.89
N HIS A 466 -51.25 -27.08 -32.11
CA HIS A 466 -50.18 -27.80 -31.42
C HIS A 466 -48.81 -27.19 -31.71
N ALA A 467 -48.48 -26.91 -32.97
CA ALA A 467 -47.20 -26.31 -33.34
C ALA A 467 -46.99 -24.94 -32.66
N ARG A 468 -48.02 -24.09 -32.60
CA ARG A 468 -47.97 -22.81 -31.86
C ARG A 468 -47.76 -23.01 -30.37
N ALA A 469 -48.46 -23.97 -29.76
CA ALA A 469 -48.33 -24.25 -28.33
C ALA A 469 -46.96 -24.80 -27.95
N ILE A 470 -46.35 -25.59 -28.84
CA ILE A 470 -45.04 -26.22 -28.63
C ILE A 470 -43.89 -25.21 -28.84
N ASP A 471 -43.86 -24.53 -29.99
CA ASP A 471 -42.87 -23.48 -30.27
C ASP A 471 -43.47 -22.29 -31.03
N PRO A 472 -43.90 -21.23 -30.32
CA PRO A 472 -44.44 -20.01 -30.94
C PRO A 472 -43.47 -19.32 -31.91
N GLY A 473 -42.17 -19.54 -31.74
CA GLY A 473 -41.12 -18.94 -32.57
C GLY A 473 -40.79 -19.71 -33.85
N THR A 474 -41.57 -20.74 -34.20
CA THR A 474 -41.34 -21.56 -35.40
C THR A 474 -41.62 -20.73 -36.68
N PRO A 475 -40.62 -20.49 -37.55
CA PRO A 475 -40.75 -19.57 -38.69
C PRO A 475 -41.89 -19.90 -39.67
N GLU A 476 -42.18 -21.18 -39.86
CA GLU A 476 -43.15 -21.71 -40.82
C GLU A 476 -44.61 -21.46 -40.40
N LEU A 477 -44.86 -21.10 -39.13
CA LEU A 477 -46.20 -20.92 -38.56
C LEU A 477 -47.04 -19.88 -39.31
N ALA A 478 -46.46 -18.73 -39.64
CA ALA A 478 -47.18 -17.65 -40.30
C ALA A 478 -47.57 -18.02 -41.73
N ALA A 479 -46.69 -18.70 -42.46
CA ALA A 479 -46.94 -19.16 -43.82
C ALA A 479 -48.04 -20.23 -43.84
N PHE A 480 -47.94 -21.24 -42.97
CA PHE A 480 -48.94 -22.30 -42.87
C PHE A 480 -50.33 -21.75 -42.48
N ALA A 481 -50.39 -20.84 -41.51
CA ALA A 481 -51.64 -20.21 -41.10
C ALA A 481 -52.34 -19.42 -42.22
N ARG A 482 -51.57 -18.75 -43.10
CA ARG A 482 -52.13 -18.06 -44.28
C ARG A 482 -52.71 -19.06 -45.28
N ARG A 483 -51.99 -20.14 -45.57
CA ARG A 483 -52.42 -21.18 -46.52
C ARG A 483 -53.68 -21.90 -46.05
N LEU A 484 -53.76 -22.21 -44.75
CA LEU A 484 -54.94 -22.84 -44.16
C LEU A 484 -56.19 -21.95 -44.31
N ARG A 485 -56.07 -20.63 -44.13
CA ARG A 485 -57.17 -19.69 -44.36
C ARG A 485 -57.61 -19.60 -45.82
N SER A 486 -56.68 -19.70 -46.78
CA SER A 486 -57.01 -19.60 -48.21
C SER A 486 -57.67 -20.86 -48.76
N LEU A 487 -57.30 -22.04 -48.25
CA LEU A 487 -57.82 -23.34 -48.73
C LEU A 487 -59.05 -23.82 -47.94
N SER A 488 -59.36 -23.17 -46.83
CA SER A 488 -60.52 -23.48 -45.99
C SER A 488 -61.10 -22.19 -45.40
N PRO A 489 -61.70 -21.32 -46.23
CA PRO A 489 -62.44 -20.17 -45.72
C PRO A 489 -63.54 -20.69 -44.80
N GLU A 490 -63.59 -20.16 -43.57
CA GLU A 490 -64.57 -20.57 -42.55
C GLU A 490 -65.98 -20.58 -43.17
N ARG A 491 -66.62 -21.75 -43.18
CA ARG A 491 -68.07 -21.90 -43.28
C ARG A 491 -68.62 -22.19 -41.91
#